data_AF-A0AAV2E559-F1
#
_entry.id   AF-A0AAV2E559-F1
#
_cell.length_a   1.000
_cell.length_b   1.000
_cell.length_c   1.000
_cell.angle_alpha   90.00
_cell.angle_beta   90.00
_cell.angle_gamma   90.00
#
_symmetry.space_group_name_H-M   'P 1'
#
loop_
_entity.id
_entity.type
_entity.pdbx_description
1 polymer ?
#
loop_
_entity_poly.entity_id
_entity_poly.type
_entity_poly.pdbx_seq_one_letter_code
_entity_poly.pdbx_strand_id
1 'polypeptide(L)'
;MEISLLKTLLNNISSFFHLSSFENVISGLAQKYFQKTKEILKLQKQILDSVVDCEIASNEMLNKSFAELGQSINELRELFVNRQPLSVER
;
A
#
# COMPACT_ATOMS: atom_id res chain seq x y z
N MET A 1 0.06 -17.99 16.91
CA MET A 1 -0.13 -16.55 17.13
C MET A 1 -1.01 -16.05 16.00
N GLU A 2 -2.27 -15.69 16.29
CA GLU A 2 -3.13 -15.07 15.28
C GLU A 2 -2.54 -13.69 14.95
N ILE A 3 -2.11 -13.51 13.71
CA ILE A 3 -1.68 -12.20 13.23
C ILE A 3 -2.95 -11.42 12.93
N SER A 4 -3.18 -10.30 13.61
CA SER A 4 -4.35 -9.47 13.32
C SER A 4 -4.27 -8.94 11.88
N LEU A 5 -5.43 -8.85 11.20
CA LEU A 5 -5.50 -8.33 9.82
C LEU A 5 -4.91 -6.92 9.71
N LEU A 6 -5.02 -6.13 10.77
CA LEU A 6 -4.38 -4.82 10.89
C LEU A 6 -2.84 -4.90 10.82
N LYS A 7 -2.21 -5.86 11.50
CA LYS A 7 -0.75 -6.09 11.40
C LYS A 7 -0.36 -6.51 9.99
N THR A 8 -1.16 -7.34 9.33
CA THR A 8 -0.95 -7.72 7.93
C THR A 8 -1.02 -6.50 7.00
N LEU A 9 -2.02 -5.63 7.19
CA LEU A 9 -2.15 -4.38 6.43
C LEU A 9 -0.95 -3.44 6.63
N LEU A 10 -0.49 -3.25 7.87
CA LEU A 10 0.69 -2.46 8.19
C LEU A 10 1.97 -3.00 7.52
N ASN A 11 2.12 -4.32 7.47
CA ASN A 11 3.21 -4.98 6.75
C ASN A 11 3.14 -4.78 5.23
N ASN A 12 1.93 -4.84 4.65
CA ASN A 12 1.72 -4.58 3.23
C ASN A 12 2.07 -3.14 2.85
N ILE A 13 1.63 -2.17 3.67
CA ILE A 13 1.97 -0.75 3.50
C ILE A 13 3.49 -0.55 3.60
N SER A 14 4.14 -1.14 4.60
CA SER A 14 5.59 -1.05 4.76
C SER A 14 6.33 -1.64 3.55
N SER A 15 5.87 -2.78 3.05
CA SER A 15 6.41 -3.41 1.84
C SER A 15 6.26 -2.53 0.60
N PHE A 16 5.17 -1.78 0.48
CA PHE A 16 4.99 -0.80 -0.60
C PHE A 16 6.04 0.32 -0.55
N PHE A 17 6.39 0.81 0.65
CA PHE A 17 7.43 1.85 0.80
C PHE A 17 8.83 1.38 0.39
N HIS A 18 9.10 0.08 0.46
CA HIS A 18 10.37 -0.49 0.03
C HIS A 18 10.58 -0.51 -1.49
N LEU A 19 9.54 -0.20 -2.30
CA LEU A 19 9.61 -0.07 -3.76
C LEU A 19 10.40 1.17 -4.24
N SER A 20 11.27 1.73 -3.41
CA SER A 20 12.13 2.90 -3.70
C SER A 20 12.95 2.78 -4.99
N SER A 21 13.25 1.56 -5.46
CA SER A 21 13.96 1.32 -6.72
C SER A 21 13.20 1.82 -7.96
N PHE A 22 11.88 2.01 -7.88
CA PHE A 22 11.06 2.45 -9.02
C PHE A 22 11.03 3.97 -9.21
N GLU A 23 11.46 4.77 -8.22
CA GLU A 23 11.44 6.24 -8.31
C GLU A 23 12.32 6.79 -9.44
N ASN A 24 13.39 6.08 -9.81
CA ASN A 24 14.30 6.45 -10.88
C ASN A 24 13.93 5.86 -12.26
N VAL A 25 12.97 4.91 -12.29
CA VAL A 25 12.57 4.18 -13.52
C VAL A 25 11.25 4.72 -14.07
N ILE A 26 10.40 5.29 -13.21
CA ILE A 26 9.10 5.83 -13.59
C ILE A 26 9.26 7.28 -14.08
N SER A 27 8.90 7.56 -15.34
CA SER A 27 8.94 8.92 -15.91
C SER A 27 7.60 9.66 -15.82
N GLY A 28 7.65 10.98 -15.67
CA GLY A 28 6.52 11.88 -15.87
C GLY A 28 5.38 11.75 -14.85
N LEU A 29 4.14 11.66 -15.34
CA LEU A 29 2.91 11.64 -14.51
C LEU A 29 2.85 10.45 -13.57
N ALA A 30 3.34 9.29 -13.99
CA ALA A 30 3.32 8.09 -13.17
C ALA A 30 4.18 8.23 -11.90
N GLN A 31 5.27 8.99 -11.95
CA GLN A 31 6.11 9.26 -10.79
C GLN A 31 5.38 10.16 -9.79
N LYS A 32 4.68 11.19 -10.28
CA LYS A 32 3.84 12.08 -9.46
C LYS A 32 2.72 11.30 -8.76
N TYR A 33 2.04 10.41 -9.48
CA TYR A 33 1.01 9.56 -8.89
C TYR A 33 1.60 8.60 -7.85
N PHE A 34 2.71 7.92 -8.16
CA PHE A 34 3.39 7.04 -7.21
C PHE A 34 3.77 7.77 -5.92
N GLN A 35 4.38 8.95 -6.05
CA GLN A 35 4.76 9.78 -4.90
C GLN A 35 3.53 10.20 -4.10
N LYS A 36 2.44 10.62 -4.77
CA LYS A 36 1.22 11.01 -4.09
C LYS A 36 0.57 9.85 -3.33
N THR A 37 0.60 8.64 -3.90
CA THR A 37 0.17 7.43 -3.20
C THR A 37 1.02 7.16 -1.96
N LYS A 38 2.35 7.28 -2.05
CA LYS A 38 3.24 7.12 -0.88
C LYS A 38 2.88 8.10 0.24
N GLU A 39 2.61 9.37 -0.09
CA GLU A 39 2.17 10.37 0.89
C GLU A 39 0.87 9.98 1.60
N ILE A 40 -0.13 9.51 0.84
CA ILE A 40 -1.43 9.09 1.39
C ILE A 40 -1.27 7.85 2.28
N LEU A 41 -0.53 6.84 1.81
CA LEU A 41 -0.27 5.61 2.57
C LEU A 41 0.51 5.89 3.85
N LYS A 42 1.34 6.94 3.87
CA LYS A 42 2.10 7.34 5.07
C LYS A 42 1.15 7.84 6.15
N LEU A 43 0.20 8.70 5.78
CA LEU A 43 -0.84 9.19 6.69
C LEU A 43 -1.71 8.04 7.19
N GLN A 44 -2.14 7.14 6.28
CA GLN A 44 -2.90 5.95 6.67
C GLN A 44 -2.12 5.08 7.66
N LYS A 45 -0.83 4.81 7.40
CA LYS A 45 0.01 4.02 8.31
C LYS A 45 0.04 4.63 9.71
N GLN A 46 0.22 5.95 9.83
CA GLN A 46 0.24 6.65 11.12
C GLN A 46 -1.09 6.52 11.87
N ILE A 47 -2.22 6.65 11.17
CA ILE A 47 -3.55 6.46 11.75
C ILE A 47 -3.69 5.01 12.25
N LEU A 48 -3.32 4.03 11.42
CA LEU A 48 -3.43 2.61 11.74
C LEU A 48 -2.49 2.18 12.89
N ASP A 49 -1.27 2.71 12.93
CA ASP A 49 -0.32 2.51 14.04
C ASP A 49 -0.89 3.05 15.37
N SER A 50 -1.65 4.16 15.35
CA SER A 50 -2.25 4.72 16.58
C SER A 50 -3.43 3.90 17.13
N VAL A 51 -4.04 3.05 16.31
CA VAL A 51 -5.22 2.25 16.70
C VAL A 51 -4.90 0.75 16.81
N VAL A 52 -3.66 0.34 16.56
CA VAL A 52 -3.24 -1.07 16.58
C VAL A 52 -3.37 -1.71 17.96
N ASP A 53 -3.21 -0.90 19.01
CA ASP A 53 -3.34 -1.31 20.41
C ASP A 53 -4.73 -1.03 20.99
N CYS A 54 -5.65 -0.49 20.17
CA CYS A 54 -7.05 -0.31 20.58
C CYS A 54 -7.87 -1.58 20.32
N GLU A 55 -8.86 -1.85 21.18
CA GLU A 55 -9.85 -2.92 20.99
C GLU A 55 -10.65 -2.79 19.68
N ILE A 56 -10.53 -1.65 18.99
CA ILE A 56 -11.10 -1.39 17.65
C ILE A 56 -10.68 -2.49 16.64
N ALA A 57 -9.52 -3.13 16.81
CA ALA A 57 -9.04 -4.22 15.96
C ALA A 57 -9.87 -5.52 16.03
N SER A 58 -10.79 -5.66 16.98
CA SER A 58 -11.71 -6.81 17.05
C SER A 58 -13.04 -6.58 16.33
N ASN A 59 -13.25 -5.41 15.74
CA ASN A 59 -14.45 -5.11 14.97
C ASN A 59 -14.43 -5.84 13.61
N GLU A 60 -15.37 -6.75 13.39
CA GLU A 60 -15.46 -7.57 12.18
C GLU A 60 -15.58 -6.76 10.89
N MET A 61 -16.36 -5.67 10.90
CA MET A 61 -16.52 -4.78 9.76
C MET A 61 -15.20 -4.09 9.40
N LEU A 62 -14.46 -3.59 10.40
CA LEU A 62 -13.14 -3.00 10.19
C LEU A 62 -12.12 -4.03 9.71
N ASN A 63 -12.17 -5.25 10.23
CA ASN A 63 -11.30 -6.34 9.79
C ASN A 63 -11.49 -6.67 8.31
N LYS A 64 -12.74 -6.72 7.83
CA LYS A 64 -13.02 -6.87 6.39
C LYS A 64 -12.46 -5.70 5.58
N SER A 65 -12.67 -4.46 6.02
CA SER A 65 -12.12 -3.28 5.35
C SER A 65 -10.59 -3.27 5.33
N PHE A 66 -9.93 -3.74 6.39
CA PHE A 66 -8.46 -3.86 6.43
C PHE A 66 -7.94 -4.92 5.45
N ALA A 67 -8.65 -6.04 5.30
CA ALA A 67 -8.31 -7.07 4.33
C ALA A 67 -8.43 -6.55 2.88
N GLU A 68 -9.55 -5.91 2.54
CA GLU A 68 -9.81 -5.33 1.21
C GLU A 68 -8.80 -4.22 0.87
N LEU A 69 -8.49 -3.35 1.83
CA LEU A 69 -7.47 -2.31 1.66
C LEU A 69 -6.08 -2.93 1.46
N GLY A 70 -5.74 -3.96 2.23
CA GLY A 70 -4.47 -4.69 2.10
C GLY A 70 -4.31 -5.33 0.73
N GLN A 71 -5.39 -5.91 0.19
CA GLN A 71 -5.42 -6.45 -1.17
C GLN A 71 -5.22 -5.34 -2.21
N SER A 72 -5.95 -4.24 -2.10
CA SER A 72 -5.84 -3.11 -3.04
C SER A 72 -4.42 -2.51 -3.08
N ILE A 73 -3.74 -2.43 -1.93
CA ILE A 73 -2.34 -1.98 -1.83
C ILE A 73 -1.38 -2.98 -2.50
N ASN A 74 -1.65 -4.29 -2.36
CA ASN A 74 -0.87 -5.33 -3.01
C ASN A 74 -1.03 -5.28 -4.54
N GLU A 75 -2.26 -5.15 -5.04
CA GLU A 75 -2.55 -4.98 -6.47
C GLU A 75 -1.87 -3.71 -7.02
N LEU A 76 -1.94 -2.60 -6.27
CA LEU A 76 -1.23 -1.38 -6.64
C LEU A 76 0.28 -1.59 -6.73
N ARG A 77 0.89 -2.29 -5.76
CA ARG A 77 2.31 -2.66 -5.82
C ARG A 77 2.61 -3.43 -7.09
N GLU A 78 1.82 -4.44 -7.43
CA GLU A 78 2.02 -5.26 -8.63
C GLU A 78 1.93 -4.43 -9.91
N LEU A 79 1.04 -3.44 -9.98
CA LEU A 79 0.98 -2.50 -11.11
C LEU A 79 2.24 -1.65 -11.26
N PHE A 80 3.01 -1.42 -10.19
CA PHE A 80 4.30 -0.73 -10.26
C PHE A 80 5.45 -1.69 -10.56
N VAL A 81 5.42 -2.91 -10.00
CA VAL A 81 6.46 -3.93 -10.23
C VAL A 81 6.42 -4.49 -11.64
N ASN A 82 5.24 -4.81 -12.15
CA ASN A 82 5.04 -5.46 -13.46
C ASN A 82 4.82 -4.45 -14.60
N ARG A 83 5.26 -3.18 -14.45
CA ARG A 83 5.14 -2.19 -15.51
C ARG A 83 5.91 -2.65 -16.76
N GLN A 84 5.19 -3.08 -17.79
CA GLN A 84 5.77 -3.13 -19.12
C GLN A 84 5.95 -1.70 -19.63
N PRO A 85 7.09 -1.36 -20.26
CA PRO A 85 7.16 -0.12 -21.03
C PRO A 85 6.08 -0.18 -22.09
N LEU A 86 5.24 0.87 -22.18
CA LEU A 86 4.33 1.04 -23.28
C LEU A 86 5.19 1.19 -24.55
N SER A 87 5.39 0.11 -25.28
CA SER A 87 5.99 0.13 -26.60
C SER A 87 5.11 1.04 -27.45
N VAL A 88 5.61 2.24 -27.77
CA VAL A 88 5.02 3.05 -28.83
C VAL A 88 5.32 2.30 -30.12
N GLU A 89 4.35 1.56 -30.65
CA GLU A 89 4.40 1.12 -32.05
C GLU A 89 4.52 2.38 -32.91
N ARG A 90 5.64 2.48 -33.62
CA ARG A 90 5.92 3.54 -34.59
C ARG A 90 5.30 3.20 -35.93
#